data_AF-A0A074WJ37-F1
#
_entry.id   AF-A0A074WJ37-F1
#
_cell.length_a   1.000
_cell.length_b   1.000
_cell.length_c   1.000
_cell.angle_alpha   90.00
_cell.angle_beta   90.00
_cell.angle_gamma   90.00
#
_symmetry.space_group_name_H-M   'P 1'
#
loop_
_entity.id
_entity.type
_entity.pdbx_description
1 polymer ?
#
loop_
_entity_poly.entity_id
_entity_poly.type
_entity_poly.pdbx_seq_one_letter_code
_entity_poly.pdbx_strand_id
1 'polypeptide(L)'
;MASRLCSACNEKRAQILRPKNHRRLCATCFTAVFEKEVAEAVESTNLFYPGERVAIGASGGKDSCVLAAVLKTLNERRNWGLDLILLSVDEGIKGYRDHSLDAVRRNADFLQLPLKIVSYEELYGWSMDQVVAQIGKKGNCTYCGVFRRQALDRGAAQLGVKHVVTGHNADDVAETVLMNLLRGDLPRLSRATSIVTDNKANDSTADPEAIPKEGEVAITNVKRSKPLMYAYEKEIVLYAHHNKLDYFSTECLYSPEAFRGSARTLIKNLERIRPESILDVVRSGIDMAMLVPDADGRCKGACGSSKTQTQPTTTSMQPDEDDDGAGGCGSGNGRGTGGEMGDMEKTLQANEAAEEEGTETEIKLPTAKKQMSVPLRPKKTKGPTPPANAKQTLGKCERCGYMSSQAICKACMLLEGLNKNRPKTVITVDG
;
A
#
# COMPACT_ATOMS: atom_id res chain seq x y z
N MET A 1 32.22 3.35 -23.20
CA MET A 1 30.79 3.32 -23.60
C MET A 1 30.28 4.74 -23.70
N ALA A 2 29.82 5.17 -24.87
CA ALA A 2 29.24 6.51 -25.04
C ALA A 2 28.16 6.75 -23.99
N SER A 3 28.28 7.86 -23.25
CA SER A 3 27.29 8.24 -22.25
C SER A 3 25.97 8.53 -22.96
N ARG A 4 24.98 7.64 -22.80
CA ARG A 4 23.67 7.85 -23.41
C ARG A 4 23.02 9.11 -22.83
N LEU A 5 22.46 9.94 -23.71
CA LEU A 5 21.77 11.17 -23.35
C LEU A 5 20.42 10.85 -22.70
N CYS A 6 19.87 11.82 -21.97
CA CYS A 6 18.55 11.78 -21.35
C CYS A 6 17.46 11.69 -22.43
N SER A 7 16.55 10.73 -22.32
CA SER A 7 15.48 10.55 -23.31
C SER A 7 14.43 11.67 -23.31
N ALA A 8 14.39 12.52 -22.27
CA ALA A 8 13.43 13.61 -22.15
C ALA A 8 13.98 14.95 -22.65
N CYS A 9 15.25 15.26 -22.38
CA CYS A 9 15.85 16.55 -22.77
C CYS A 9 16.90 16.45 -23.87
N ASN A 10 17.41 15.26 -24.20
CA ASN A 10 18.49 15.01 -25.16
C ASN A 10 19.81 15.80 -24.96
N GLU A 11 19.92 16.67 -23.95
CA GLU A 11 21.10 17.50 -23.71
C GLU A 11 22.02 16.92 -22.63
N LYS A 12 21.43 16.51 -21.50
CA LYS A 12 22.18 16.04 -20.32
C LYS A 12 22.41 14.53 -20.39
N ARG A 13 23.52 14.09 -19.79
CA ARG A 13 23.81 12.66 -19.61
C ARG A 13 22.74 11.99 -18.75
N ALA A 14 22.24 10.83 -19.19
CA ALA A 14 21.33 10.03 -18.37
C ALA A 14 22.07 9.43 -17.17
N GLN A 15 21.54 9.67 -15.98
CA GLN A 15 22.06 9.17 -14.71
C GLN A 15 21.16 8.09 -14.10
N ILE A 16 19.87 8.10 -14.46
CA ILE A 16 18.84 7.29 -13.84
C ILE A 16 18.19 6.40 -14.90
N LEU A 17 17.99 5.14 -14.57
CA LEU A 17 17.11 4.24 -15.29
C LEU A 17 15.82 4.11 -14.50
N ARG A 18 14.69 4.65 -15.00
CA ARG A 18 13.43 4.60 -14.27
C ARG A 18 12.99 3.15 -14.04
N PRO A 19 12.63 2.76 -12.81
CA PRO A 19 12.13 1.42 -12.49
C PRO A 19 10.88 1.05 -13.29
N LYS A 20 9.93 1.98 -13.43
CA LYS A 20 8.60 1.72 -14.00
C LYS A 20 8.62 1.31 -15.49
N ASN A 21 9.44 1.98 -16.30
CA ASN A 21 9.40 1.85 -17.76
C ASN A 21 10.79 1.79 -18.43
N HIS A 22 11.86 1.67 -17.63
CA HIS A 22 13.25 1.64 -18.10
C HIS A 22 13.67 2.83 -18.98
N ARG A 23 12.97 3.98 -18.88
CA ARG A 23 13.41 5.22 -19.54
C ARG A 23 14.66 5.77 -18.86
N ARG A 24 15.58 6.30 -19.66
CA ARG A 24 16.86 6.84 -19.20
C ARG A 24 16.76 8.35 -19.03
N LEU A 25 16.83 8.84 -17.80
CA LEU A 25 16.62 10.25 -17.48
C LEU A 25 17.83 10.86 -16.77
N CYS A 26 18.00 12.17 -16.91
CA CYS A 26 18.84 12.96 -16.00
C CYS A 26 18.07 13.27 -14.71
N ALA A 27 18.78 13.66 -13.64
CA ALA A 27 18.17 13.93 -12.34
C ALA A 27 17.06 14.99 -12.41
N THR A 28 17.28 16.11 -13.12
CA THR A 28 16.29 17.20 -13.21
C THR A 28 15.02 16.77 -13.95
N CYS A 29 15.16 16.03 -15.05
CA CYS A 29 14.00 15.50 -15.78
C CYS A 29 13.26 14.44 -14.97
N PHE A 30 13.97 13.59 -14.22
CA PHE A 30 13.34 12.61 -13.34
C PHE A 30 12.50 13.29 -12.25
N THR A 31 13.07 14.27 -11.54
CA THR A 31 12.35 15.04 -10.50
C THR A 31 11.08 15.68 -11.07
N ALA A 32 11.18 16.35 -12.23
CA ALA A 32 10.03 16.99 -12.86
C ALA A 32 8.95 15.99 -13.30
N VAL A 33 9.32 14.84 -13.86
CA VAL A 33 8.37 13.79 -14.26
C VAL A 33 7.71 13.17 -13.04
N PHE A 34 8.47 12.92 -11.97
CA PHE A 34 7.93 12.37 -10.72
C PHE A 34 6.92 13.31 -10.07
N GLU A 35 7.26 14.60 -9.95
CA GLU A 35 6.34 15.63 -9.43
C GLU A 35 5.09 15.77 -10.31
N LYS A 36 5.23 15.69 -11.64
CA LYS A 36 4.11 15.74 -12.58
C LYS A 36 3.14 14.56 -12.38
N GLU A 37 3.66 13.35 -12.27
CA GLU A 37 2.82 12.15 -12.05
C GLU A 37 2.07 12.23 -10.70
N VAL A 38 2.71 12.76 -9.65
CA VAL A 38 2.04 12.98 -8.36
C VAL A 38 0.98 14.08 -8.47
N ALA A 39 1.25 15.18 -9.19
CA ALA A 39 0.27 16.23 -9.44
C ALA A 39 -0.95 15.70 -10.22
N GLU A 40 -0.71 14.91 -11.28
CA GLU A 40 -1.78 14.26 -12.05
C GLU A 40 -2.62 13.33 -11.17
N ALA A 41 -2.01 12.55 -10.27
CA ALA A 41 -2.73 11.71 -9.33
C ALA A 41 -3.61 12.52 -8.35
N VAL A 42 -3.13 13.68 -7.90
CA VAL A 42 -3.88 14.60 -7.03
C VAL A 42 -5.03 15.30 -7.77
N GLU A 43 -4.78 15.78 -8.99
CA GLU A 43 -5.74 16.52 -9.81
C GLU A 43 -6.85 15.59 -10.35
N SER A 44 -6.50 14.39 -10.84
CA SER A 44 -7.47 13.42 -11.38
C SER A 44 -8.48 12.91 -10.36
N THR A 45 -8.15 13.02 -9.07
CA THR A 45 -8.97 12.53 -7.96
C THR A 45 -9.58 13.66 -7.14
N ASN A 46 -9.37 14.92 -7.54
CA ASN A 46 -9.78 16.11 -6.80
C ASN A 46 -9.46 16.00 -5.29
N LEU A 47 -8.19 15.68 -5.00
CA LEU A 47 -7.76 15.36 -3.63
C LEU A 47 -7.94 16.54 -2.68
N PHE A 48 -7.57 17.75 -3.14
CA PHE A 48 -7.52 18.97 -2.36
C PHE A 48 -8.43 20.05 -2.94
N TYR A 49 -8.89 20.94 -2.07
CA TYR A 49 -9.56 22.18 -2.45
C TYR A 49 -8.67 23.39 -2.16
N PRO A 50 -8.76 24.48 -2.95
CA PRO A 50 -7.99 25.69 -2.68
C PRO A 50 -8.28 26.26 -1.29
N GLY A 51 -7.24 26.61 -0.53
CA GLY A 51 -7.38 27.13 0.84
C GLY A 51 -7.61 26.05 1.91
N GLU A 52 -7.57 24.76 1.56
CA GLU A 52 -7.75 23.68 2.52
C GLU A 52 -6.53 23.51 3.44
N ARG A 53 -6.80 23.26 4.73
CA ARG A 53 -5.77 22.92 5.71
C ARG A 53 -5.53 21.41 5.71
N VAL A 54 -4.28 21.00 5.48
CA VAL A 54 -3.92 19.60 5.24
C VAL A 54 -2.76 19.18 6.14
N ALA A 55 -2.96 18.08 6.87
CA ALA A 55 -1.95 17.52 7.77
C ALA A 55 -1.19 16.38 7.07
N ILE A 56 0.13 16.48 7.00
CA ILE A 56 0.99 15.47 6.41
C ILE A 56 1.55 14.59 7.53
N GLY A 57 1.24 13.28 7.48
CA GLY A 57 1.76 12.29 8.41
C GLY A 57 3.27 12.11 8.26
N ALA A 58 4.05 12.65 9.20
CA ALA A 58 5.50 12.63 9.19
C ALA A 58 6.05 11.54 10.13
N SER A 59 6.53 10.43 9.58
CA SER A 59 7.18 9.35 10.36
C SER A 59 8.69 9.51 10.45
N GLY A 60 9.29 10.45 9.73
CA GLY A 60 10.75 10.60 9.61
C GLY A 60 11.38 9.62 8.63
N GLY A 61 10.59 8.71 8.04
CA GLY A 61 11.02 7.82 6.98
C GLY A 61 11.02 8.48 5.61
N LYS A 62 11.72 7.84 4.65
CA LYS A 62 11.88 8.32 3.27
C LYS A 62 10.56 8.73 2.60
N ASP A 63 9.51 7.93 2.73
CA ASP A 63 8.26 8.13 1.99
C ASP A 63 7.51 9.37 2.49
N SER A 64 7.44 9.57 3.81
CA SER A 64 6.83 10.77 4.40
C SER A 64 7.62 12.05 4.14
N CYS A 65 8.96 11.97 4.10
CA CYS A 65 9.80 13.14 3.82
C CYS A 65 9.68 13.58 2.36
N VAL A 66 9.67 12.61 1.43
CA VAL A 66 9.43 12.87 0.01
C VAL A 66 8.03 13.43 -0.22
N LEU A 67 7.00 12.86 0.42
CA LEU A 67 5.64 13.38 0.34
C LEU A 67 5.57 14.86 0.75
N ALA A 68 6.16 15.22 1.90
CA ALA A 68 6.18 16.60 2.38
C ALA A 68 6.90 17.55 1.40
N ALA A 69 8.07 17.14 0.90
CA ALA A 69 8.83 17.94 -0.04
C ALA A 69 8.11 18.13 -1.40
N VAL A 70 7.48 17.07 -1.92
CA VAL A 70 6.73 17.11 -3.18
C VAL A 70 5.48 17.98 -3.03
N LEU A 71 4.69 17.79 -1.95
CA LEU A 71 3.49 18.60 -1.73
C LEU A 71 3.81 20.07 -1.55
N LYS A 72 4.88 20.41 -0.81
CA LYS A 72 5.31 21.82 -0.70
C LYS A 72 5.66 22.40 -2.08
N THR A 73 6.48 21.69 -2.84
CA THR A 73 6.93 22.14 -4.17
C THR A 73 5.75 22.28 -5.14
N LEU A 74 4.79 21.35 -5.10
CA LEU A 74 3.61 21.40 -5.96
C LEU A 74 2.63 22.48 -5.52
N ASN A 75 2.46 22.72 -4.23
CA ASN A 75 1.60 23.79 -3.70
C ASN A 75 2.07 25.15 -4.22
N GLU A 76 3.39 25.41 -4.21
CA GLU A 76 3.99 26.64 -4.74
C GLU A 76 3.88 26.74 -6.28
N ARG A 77 4.16 25.65 -7.01
CA ARG A 77 4.17 25.67 -8.48
C ARG A 77 2.78 25.68 -9.13
N ARG A 78 1.80 25.00 -8.52
CA ARG A 78 0.42 24.91 -9.02
C ARG A 78 -0.51 25.91 -8.35
N ASN A 79 -0.02 26.66 -7.36
CA ASN A 79 -0.78 27.65 -6.61
C ASN A 79 -2.07 27.07 -6.01
N TRP A 80 -1.98 25.88 -5.40
CA TRP A 80 -3.13 25.25 -4.75
C TRP A 80 -3.60 26.00 -3.50
N GLY A 81 -2.74 26.84 -2.90
CA GLY A 81 -3.10 27.65 -1.73
C GLY A 81 -3.38 26.81 -0.48
N LEU A 82 -2.75 25.64 -0.35
CA LEU A 82 -2.94 24.74 0.79
C LEU A 82 -2.16 25.24 2.00
N ASP A 83 -2.76 25.14 3.19
CA ASP A 83 -2.06 25.31 4.47
C ASP A 83 -1.55 23.94 4.95
N LEU A 84 -0.26 23.70 4.74
CA LEU A 84 0.40 22.42 5.00
C LEU A 84 1.01 22.39 6.40
N ILE A 85 0.64 21.38 7.19
CA ILE A 85 1.17 21.17 8.55
C ILE A 85 1.71 19.73 8.66
N LEU A 86 2.86 19.55 9.30
CA LEU A 86 3.41 18.24 9.61
C LEU A 86 2.81 17.72 10.92
N LEU A 87 2.29 16.49 10.89
CA LEU A 87 1.78 15.79 12.07
C LEU A 87 2.60 14.50 12.29
N SER A 88 3.30 14.44 13.41
CA SER A 88 4.13 13.30 13.79
C SER A 88 3.59 12.62 15.05
N VAL A 89 3.65 11.29 15.08
CA VAL A 89 3.18 10.49 16.22
C VAL A 89 4.39 9.86 16.91
N ASP A 90 4.58 10.13 18.19
CA ASP A 90 5.59 9.49 19.02
C ASP A 90 5.00 8.25 19.70
N GLU A 91 5.40 7.07 19.23
CA GLU A 91 4.97 5.80 19.77
C GLU A 91 5.66 5.42 21.10
N GLY A 92 6.69 6.16 21.52
CA GLY A 92 7.43 5.89 22.76
C GLY A 92 8.33 4.65 22.67
N ILE A 93 8.93 4.38 21.50
CA ILE A 93 9.87 3.27 21.30
C ILE A 93 11.30 3.78 21.52
N LYS A 94 11.88 3.42 22.67
CA LYS A 94 13.19 3.93 23.10
C LYS A 94 14.31 3.51 22.14
N GLY A 95 15.18 4.47 21.79
CA GLY A 95 16.33 4.21 20.93
C GLY A 95 15.97 4.00 19.45
N TYR A 96 14.71 4.16 19.06
CA TYR A 96 14.28 4.20 17.67
C TYR A 96 13.63 5.55 17.35
N ARG A 97 12.62 5.93 18.15
CA ARG A 97 11.78 7.08 17.81
C ARG A 97 12.46 8.42 18.08
N ASP A 98 13.34 8.48 19.07
CA ASP A 98 14.14 9.68 19.40
C ASP A 98 14.85 10.24 18.16
N HIS A 99 15.65 9.40 17.49
CA HIS A 99 16.39 9.76 16.28
C HIS A 99 15.50 10.04 15.08
N SER A 100 14.38 9.32 15.00
CA SER A 100 13.40 9.51 13.94
C SER A 100 12.69 10.86 14.07
N LEU A 101 12.36 11.30 15.29
CA LEU A 101 11.78 12.62 15.55
C LEU A 101 12.78 13.73 15.26
N ASP A 102 14.07 13.55 15.53
CA ASP A 102 15.10 14.52 15.15
C ASP A 102 15.20 14.69 13.63
N ALA A 103 15.03 13.61 12.86
CA ALA A 103 14.90 13.72 11.40
C ALA A 103 13.63 14.48 10.99
N VAL A 104 12.50 14.28 11.68
CA VAL A 104 11.26 15.03 11.42
C VAL A 104 11.44 16.52 11.72
N ARG A 105 12.05 16.89 12.84
CA ARG A 105 12.32 18.29 13.21
C ARG A 105 13.20 18.98 12.17
N ARG A 106 14.32 18.35 11.79
CA ARG A 106 15.21 18.90 10.75
C ARG A 106 14.52 19.06 9.40
N ASN A 107 13.63 18.14 9.04
CA ASN A 107 12.82 18.29 7.82
C ASN A 107 11.77 19.39 7.93
N ALA A 108 11.16 19.58 9.10
CA ALA A 108 10.23 20.67 9.35
C ALA A 108 10.93 22.02 9.19
N ASP A 109 12.14 22.16 9.74
CA ASP A 109 12.96 23.37 9.61
C ASP A 109 13.38 23.61 8.15
N PHE A 110 13.85 22.56 7.46
CA PHE A 110 14.25 22.65 6.05
C PHE A 110 13.08 23.01 5.13
N LEU A 111 11.91 22.41 5.36
CA LEU A 111 10.70 22.69 4.59
C LEU A 111 9.94 23.91 5.12
N GLN A 112 10.34 24.52 6.24
CA GLN A 112 9.64 25.63 6.88
C GLN A 112 8.13 25.36 7.06
N LEU A 113 7.79 24.15 7.49
CA LEU A 113 6.40 23.74 7.75
C LEU A 113 6.16 23.62 9.25
N PRO A 114 5.01 24.08 9.78
CA PRO A 114 4.65 23.87 11.18
C PRO A 114 4.63 22.38 11.53
N LEU A 115 5.15 22.00 12.69
CA LEU A 115 5.22 20.63 13.16
C LEU A 115 4.45 20.46 14.48
N LYS A 116 3.50 19.53 14.50
CA LYS A 116 2.86 19.04 15.72
C LYS A 116 3.29 17.61 15.98
N ILE A 117 3.74 17.34 17.20
CA ILE A 117 4.06 16.01 17.68
C ILE A 117 2.99 15.64 18.72
N VAL A 118 2.43 14.44 18.60
CA VAL A 118 1.51 13.84 19.59
C VAL A 118 2.10 12.52 20.06
N SER A 119 2.06 12.22 21.35
CA SER A 119 2.62 10.96 21.89
C SER A 119 1.52 9.98 22.31
N TYR A 120 1.84 8.68 22.30
CA TYR A 120 0.92 7.68 22.85
C TYR A 120 0.73 7.81 24.35
N GLU A 121 1.77 8.26 25.07
CA GLU A 121 1.71 8.51 26.50
C GLU A 121 0.70 9.62 26.82
N GLU A 122 0.72 10.73 26.06
CA GLU A 122 -0.24 11.83 26.21
C GLU A 122 -1.67 11.40 25.84
N LEU A 123 -1.83 10.63 24.77
CA LEU A 123 -3.16 10.30 24.22
C LEU A 123 -3.85 9.11 24.91
N TYR A 124 -3.08 8.17 25.43
CA TYR A 124 -3.58 6.89 25.93
C TYR A 124 -3.03 6.51 27.32
N GLY A 125 -1.99 7.18 27.81
CA GLY A 125 -1.29 6.79 29.04
C GLY A 125 -0.37 5.56 28.89
N TRP A 126 -0.11 5.13 27.66
CA TRP A 126 0.71 3.96 27.35
C TRP A 126 1.72 4.26 26.25
N SER A 127 2.96 3.79 26.41
CA SER A 127 3.96 3.72 25.34
C SER A 127 3.95 2.35 24.65
N MET A 128 4.47 2.27 23.44
CA MET A 128 4.60 0.98 22.76
C MET A 128 5.52 0.01 23.51
N ASP A 129 6.55 0.49 24.18
CA ASP A 129 7.44 -0.36 24.99
C ASP A 129 6.66 -1.04 26.14
N GLN A 130 5.74 -0.32 26.79
CA GLN A 130 4.86 -0.87 27.82
C GLN A 130 3.85 -1.88 27.24
N VAL A 131 3.25 -1.58 26.08
CA VAL A 131 2.34 -2.51 25.40
C VAL A 131 3.05 -3.82 25.04
N VAL A 132 4.28 -3.74 24.52
CA VAL A 132 5.08 -4.93 24.19
C VAL A 132 5.50 -5.68 25.45
N ALA A 133 5.79 -5.00 26.56
CA ALA A 133 6.09 -5.66 27.82
C ALA A 133 4.92 -6.53 28.33
N GLN A 134 3.68 -6.13 28.06
CA GLN A 134 2.49 -6.84 28.53
C GLN A 134 1.98 -7.91 27.56
N ILE A 135 1.97 -7.63 26.25
CA ILE A 135 1.38 -8.51 25.22
C ILE A 135 2.45 -9.43 24.60
N GLY A 136 3.72 -9.05 24.71
CA GLY A 136 4.83 -9.67 24.01
C GLY A 136 4.99 -9.17 22.57
N LYS A 137 5.95 -9.75 21.84
CA LYS A 137 6.31 -9.33 20.47
C LYS A 137 5.31 -9.77 19.39
N LYS A 138 4.49 -10.78 19.67
CA LYS A 138 3.49 -11.26 18.71
C LYS A 138 2.25 -10.37 18.75
N GLY A 139 1.91 -9.75 17.62
CA GLY A 139 0.69 -8.94 17.47
C GLY A 139 0.82 -7.47 17.92
N ASN A 140 1.96 -7.05 18.46
CA ASN A 140 2.22 -5.66 18.86
C ASN A 140 2.04 -4.64 17.71
N CYS A 141 2.41 -5.00 16.48
CA CYS A 141 2.25 -4.15 15.30
C CYS A 141 0.77 -3.89 14.96
N THR A 142 -0.13 -4.79 15.35
CA THR A 142 -1.58 -4.60 15.19
C THR A 142 -2.07 -3.48 16.10
N TYR A 143 -1.70 -3.53 17.39
CA TYR A 143 -2.03 -2.47 18.36
C TYR A 143 -1.42 -1.13 17.95
N CYS A 144 -0.12 -1.13 17.62
CA CYS A 144 0.58 0.05 17.13
C CYS A 144 -0.15 0.68 15.93
N GLY A 145 -0.59 -0.12 14.96
CA GLY A 145 -1.31 0.38 13.78
C GLY A 145 -2.72 0.93 14.07
N VAL A 146 -3.40 0.44 15.11
CA VAL A 146 -4.69 1.00 15.55
C VAL A 146 -4.48 2.32 16.28
N PHE A 147 -3.57 2.34 17.27
CA PHE A 147 -3.25 3.55 18.03
C PHE A 147 -2.67 4.65 17.15
N ARG A 148 -1.86 4.31 16.13
CA ARG A 148 -1.31 5.30 15.20
C ARG A 148 -2.39 5.99 14.40
N ARG A 149 -3.38 5.23 13.93
CA ARG A 149 -4.53 5.77 13.18
C ARG A 149 -5.36 6.70 14.06
N GLN A 150 -5.71 6.25 15.27
CA GLN A 150 -6.43 7.08 16.22
C GLN A 150 -5.63 8.32 16.65
N ALA A 151 -4.31 8.21 16.78
CA ALA A 151 -3.44 9.34 17.15
C ALA A 151 -3.36 10.38 16.03
N LEU A 152 -3.31 9.95 14.77
CA LEU A 152 -3.40 10.86 13.63
C LEU A 152 -4.75 11.58 13.58
N ASP A 153 -5.85 10.88 13.87
CA ASP A 153 -7.19 11.49 13.85
C ASP A 153 -7.34 12.50 14.99
N ARG A 154 -6.91 12.15 16.20
CA ARG A 154 -6.90 13.08 17.36
C ARG A 154 -5.96 14.26 17.15
N GLY A 155 -4.77 14.01 16.60
CA GLY A 155 -3.80 15.05 16.26
C GLY A 155 -4.32 16.00 15.18
N ALA A 156 -5.04 15.49 14.18
CA ALA A 156 -5.71 16.30 13.17
C ALA A 156 -6.83 17.16 13.79
N ALA A 157 -7.64 16.59 14.68
CA ALA A 157 -8.68 17.31 15.39
C ALA A 157 -8.11 18.45 16.26
N GLN A 158 -7.00 18.23 16.97
CA GLN A 158 -6.30 19.28 17.74
C GLN A 158 -5.80 20.44 16.86
N LEU A 159 -5.48 20.18 15.59
CA LEU A 159 -5.03 21.19 14.62
C LEU A 159 -6.19 21.84 13.84
N GLY A 160 -7.43 21.38 14.06
CA GLY A 160 -8.59 21.79 13.26
C GLY A 160 -8.52 21.33 11.81
N VAL A 161 -7.81 20.24 11.52
CA VAL A 161 -7.57 19.72 10.17
C VAL A 161 -8.56 18.61 9.85
N LYS A 162 -9.22 18.70 8.68
CA LYS A 162 -10.18 17.70 8.20
C LYS A 162 -9.58 16.69 7.23
N HIS A 163 -8.32 16.88 6.81
CA HIS A 163 -7.68 16.05 5.80
C HIS A 163 -6.23 15.68 6.18
N VAL A 164 -5.98 14.38 6.34
CA VAL A 164 -4.66 13.82 6.63
C VAL A 164 -4.10 13.07 5.43
N VAL A 165 -2.86 13.35 5.07
CA VAL A 165 -2.16 12.75 3.94
C VAL A 165 -1.05 11.84 4.44
N THR A 166 -0.92 10.65 3.86
CA THR A 166 0.09 9.67 4.27
C THR A 166 0.98 9.23 3.10
N GLY A 167 2.24 8.92 3.40
CA GLY A 167 3.25 8.53 2.41
C GLY A 167 3.18 7.08 1.94
N HIS A 168 2.00 6.46 1.90
CA HIS A 168 1.86 5.09 1.39
C HIS A 168 2.14 5.07 -0.11
N ASN A 169 3.08 4.21 -0.52
CA ASN A 169 3.52 4.09 -1.90
C ASN A 169 2.86 2.89 -2.62
N ALA A 170 3.14 2.71 -3.91
CA ALA A 170 2.58 1.63 -4.71
C ALA A 170 2.94 0.23 -4.17
N ASP A 171 4.17 0.05 -3.69
CA ASP A 171 4.62 -1.20 -3.07
C ASP A 171 3.82 -1.51 -1.80
N ASP A 172 3.55 -0.53 -0.93
CA ASP A 172 2.75 -0.70 0.29
C ASP A 172 1.31 -1.11 -0.01
N VAL A 173 0.72 -0.54 -1.06
CA VAL A 173 -0.63 -0.88 -1.52
C VAL A 173 -0.65 -2.27 -2.14
N ALA A 174 0.32 -2.62 -2.99
CA ALA A 174 0.45 -3.95 -3.56
C ALA A 174 0.66 -5.03 -2.49
N GLU A 175 1.52 -4.78 -1.49
CA GLU A 175 1.70 -5.63 -0.31
C GLU A 175 0.36 -5.85 0.40
N THR A 176 -0.44 -4.79 0.57
CA THR A 176 -1.73 -4.86 1.26
C THR A 176 -2.78 -5.63 0.47
N VAL A 177 -2.87 -5.43 -0.86
CA VAL A 177 -3.76 -6.19 -1.74
C VAL A 177 -3.45 -7.68 -1.66
N LEU A 178 -2.18 -8.05 -1.81
CA LEU A 178 -1.73 -9.43 -1.74
C LEU A 178 -2.01 -10.05 -0.37
N MET A 179 -1.74 -9.32 0.72
CA MET A 179 -2.00 -9.80 2.07
C MET A 179 -3.50 -10.03 2.34
N ASN A 180 -4.38 -9.18 1.82
CA ASN A 180 -5.82 -9.34 1.99
C ASN A 180 -6.36 -10.51 1.16
N LEU A 181 -5.88 -10.65 -0.08
CA LEU A 181 -6.21 -11.79 -0.94
C LEU A 181 -5.80 -13.12 -0.29
N LEU A 182 -4.56 -13.22 0.21
CA LEU A 182 -4.05 -14.44 0.87
C LEU A 182 -4.78 -14.78 2.19
N ARG A 183 -5.43 -13.81 2.82
CA ARG A 183 -6.25 -14.03 4.03
C ARG A 183 -7.72 -14.33 3.72
N GLY A 184 -8.14 -14.22 2.46
CA GLY A 184 -9.56 -14.27 2.08
C GLY A 184 -10.37 -13.06 2.57
N ASP A 185 -9.72 -11.94 2.90
CA ASP A 185 -10.36 -10.75 3.47
C ASP A 185 -10.60 -9.69 2.39
N LEU A 186 -11.40 -10.08 1.39
CA LEU A 186 -11.71 -9.25 0.22
C LEU A 186 -12.50 -7.97 0.54
N PRO A 187 -13.44 -7.94 1.50
CA PRO A 187 -14.17 -6.71 1.85
C PRO A 187 -13.27 -5.58 2.38
N ARG A 188 -12.03 -5.88 2.79
CA ARG A 188 -11.05 -4.85 3.17
C ARG A 188 -10.34 -4.21 1.98
N LEU A 189 -10.41 -4.80 0.78
CA LEU A 189 -9.75 -4.28 -0.41
C LEU A 189 -10.25 -2.88 -0.77
N SER A 190 -11.56 -2.63 -0.73
CA SER A 190 -12.11 -1.33 -1.11
C SER A 190 -11.57 -0.15 -0.30
N ARG A 191 -11.34 -0.35 1.00
CA ARG A 191 -10.70 0.66 1.85
C ARG A 191 -9.18 0.72 1.65
N ALA A 192 -8.56 -0.41 1.36
CA ALA A 192 -7.11 -0.48 1.16
C ALA A 192 -6.66 0.17 -0.16
N THR A 193 -7.43 -0.02 -1.23
CA THR A 193 -7.13 0.43 -2.59
C THR A 193 -7.74 1.78 -2.94
N SER A 194 -8.61 2.34 -2.10
CA SER A 194 -9.04 3.72 -2.29
C SER A 194 -7.90 4.70 -1.98
N ILE A 195 -7.71 5.65 -2.88
CA ILE A 195 -6.80 6.79 -2.70
C ILE A 195 -7.30 7.68 -1.57
N VAL A 196 -8.62 7.89 -1.50
CA VAL A 196 -9.29 8.67 -0.46
C VAL A 196 -10.15 7.72 0.38
N THR A 197 -9.91 7.70 1.69
CA THR A 197 -10.75 6.95 2.63
C THR A 197 -11.41 7.93 3.59
N ASP A 198 -12.73 8.01 3.50
CA ASP A 198 -13.56 8.72 4.48
C ASP A 198 -13.95 7.77 5.60
N ASN A 199 -13.74 8.19 6.85
CA ASN A 199 -14.22 7.49 8.02
C ASN A 199 -15.67 7.93 8.30
N LYS A 200 -16.62 7.48 7.47
CA LYS A 200 -18.07 7.70 7.72
C LYS A 200 -18.62 6.93 8.94
N ALA A 201 -17.75 6.30 9.75
CA ALA A 201 -18.15 5.42 10.85
C ALA A 201 -18.77 6.15 12.06
N ASN A 202 -18.73 7.48 12.11
CA ASN A 202 -19.28 8.27 13.23
C ASN A 202 -20.34 9.28 12.77
N ASP A 203 -21.14 8.95 11.74
CA ASP A 203 -22.24 9.81 11.25
C ASP A 203 -23.53 9.67 12.10
N SER A 204 -23.46 9.06 13.29
CA SER A 204 -24.56 9.08 14.25
C SER A 204 -24.47 10.32 15.13
N THR A 205 -25.25 11.34 14.75
CA THR A 205 -25.88 12.33 15.64
C THR A 205 -24.96 13.22 16.49
N ALA A 206 -24.05 13.97 15.87
CA ALA A 206 -23.46 15.14 16.52
C ALA A 206 -23.63 16.37 15.63
N ASP A 207 -24.42 17.34 16.11
CA ASP A 207 -24.64 18.62 15.46
C ASP A 207 -23.30 19.30 15.12
N PRO A 208 -23.15 19.88 13.91
CA PRO A 208 -21.92 20.52 13.46
C PRO A 208 -21.51 21.80 14.23
N GLU A 209 -22.28 22.24 15.23
CA GLU A 209 -22.04 23.45 16.03
C GLU A 209 -21.74 23.20 17.52
N ALA A 210 -21.59 21.95 17.96
CA ALA A 210 -21.22 21.69 19.35
C ALA A 210 -19.74 22.07 19.61
N ILE A 211 -19.53 23.18 20.32
CA ILE A 211 -18.22 23.58 20.88
C ILE A 211 -17.73 22.44 21.80
N PRO A 212 -16.56 21.82 21.54
CA PRO A 212 -16.03 20.78 22.40
C PRO A 212 -15.76 21.36 23.79
N LYS A 213 -16.30 20.72 24.83
CA LYS A 213 -15.92 20.99 26.23
C LYS A 213 -14.43 20.70 26.39
N GLU A 214 -13.72 21.53 27.16
CA GLU A 214 -12.29 21.35 27.45
C GLU A 214 -12.00 19.91 27.90
N GLY A 215 -11.26 19.17 27.07
CA GLY A 215 -10.84 17.79 27.35
C GLY A 215 -11.45 16.69 26.47
N GLU A 216 -12.51 16.96 25.71
CA GLU A 216 -13.10 15.97 24.79
C GLU A 216 -12.75 16.28 23.33
N VAL A 217 -11.84 15.48 22.74
CA VAL A 217 -11.56 15.53 21.30
C VAL A 217 -12.68 14.78 20.59
N ALA A 218 -13.67 15.51 20.07
CA ALA A 218 -14.67 14.93 19.17
C ALA A 218 -13.95 14.20 18.03
N ILE A 219 -14.24 12.91 17.84
CA ILE A 219 -13.66 12.12 16.75
C ILE A 219 -14.29 12.63 15.45
N THR A 220 -13.68 13.65 14.87
CA THR A 220 -14.12 14.26 13.61
C THR A 220 -13.94 13.29 12.46
N ASN A 221 -14.82 13.38 11.46
CA ASN A 221 -14.69 12.66 10.19
C ASN A 221 -13.48 13.21 9.41
N VAL A 222 -12.28 12.68 9.69
CA VAL A 222 -11.03 13.06 9.02
C VAL A 222 -10.88 12.25 7.74
N LYS A 223 -10.85 12.95 6.60
CA LYS A 223 -10.52 12.41 5.28
C LYS A 223 -9.06 11.98 5.27
N ARG A 224 -8.75 10.79 4.75
CA ARG A 224 -7.35 10.35 4.55
C ARG A 224 -7.04 10.14 3.09
N SER A 225 -5.87 10.59 2.65
CA SER A 225 -5.43 10.40 1.27
C SER A 225 -3.99 9.90 1.11
N LYS A 226 -3.71 9.32 -0.07
CA LYS A 226 -2.43 8.70 -0.44
C LYS A 226 -1.93 9.22 -1.81
N PRO A 227 -1.30 10.41 -1.89
CA PRO A 227 -0.82 10.98 -3.16
C PRO A 227 0.26 10.14 -3.83
N LEU A 228 1.03 9.37 -3.05
CA LEU A 228 2.10 8.50 -3.57
C LEU A 228 1.62 7.10 -3.95
N MET A 229 0.31 6.84 -3.99
CA MET A 229 -0.24 5.50 -4.24
C MET A 229 0.23 4.86 -5.56
N TYR A 230 0.58 5.65 -6.57
CA TYR A 230 1.08 5.16 -7.86
C TYR A 230 2.60 5.31 -8.04
N ALA A 231 3.30 5.81 -7.01
CA ALA A 231 4.74 5.99 -7.02
C ALA A 231 5.46 4.75 -6.45
N TYR A 232 6.50 4.30 -7.13
CA TYR A 232 7.29 3.14 -6.71
C TYR A 232 8.23 3.48 -5.54
N GLU A 233 8.49 2.53 -4.63
CA GLU A 233 9.44 2.69 -3.51
C GLU A 233 10.83 3.11 -4.02
N LYS A 234 11.28 2.50 -5.13
CA LYS A 234 12.57 2.81 -5.75
C LYS A 234 12.64 4.24 -6.29
N GLU A 235 11.54 4.78 -6.79
CA GLU A 235 11.49 6.15 -7.33
C GLU A 235 11.47 7.18 -6.22
N ILE A 236 10.77 6.90 -5.12
CA ILE A 236 10.81 7.70 -3.89
C ILE A 236 12.24 7.79 -3.35
N VAL A 237 12.97 6.66 -3.33
CA VAL A 237 14.39 6.64 -2.91
C VAL A 237 15.26 7.47 -3.85
N LEU A 238 15.07 7.35 -5.17
CA LEU A 238 15.79 8.16 -6.15
C LEU A 238 15.53 9.66 -5.96
N TYR A 239 14.27 10.04 -5.74
CA TYR A 239 13.87 11.41 -5.50
C TYR A 239 14.52 11.97 -4.23
N ALA A 240 14.45 11.22 -3.12
CA ALA A 240 15.08 11.61 -1.86
C ALA A 240 16.61 11.80 -2.01
N HIS A 241 17.26 10.89 -2.74
CA HIS A 241 18.70 10.96 -3.00
C HIS A 241 19.10 12.18 -3.83
N HIS A 242 18.40 12.46 -4.94
CA HIS A 242 18.74 13.57 -5.82
C HIS A 242 18.42 14.94 -5.22
N ASN A 243 17.39 15.03 -4.39
CA ASN A 243 17.03 16.25 -3.66
C ASN A 243 17.73 16.36 -2.29
N LYS A 244 18.63 15.42 -1.94
CA LYS A 244 19.41 15.39 -0.70
C LYS A 244 18.54 15.53 0.57
N LEU A 245 17.35 14.92 0.56
CA LEU A 245 16.44 14.97 1.71
C LEU A 245 17.00 14.13 2.85
N ASP A 246 16.95 14.65 4.06
CA ASP A 246 17.35 13.90 5.24
C ASP A 246 16.22 12.97 5.68
N TYR A 247 16.51 11.67 5.83
CA TYR A 247 15.52 10.72 6.30
C TYR A 247 16.16 9.65 7.16
N PHE A 248 15.37 9.15 8.08
CA PHE A 248 15.72 8.04 8.94
C PHE A 248 15.40 6.72 8.24
N SER A 249 16.39 5.85 8.10
CA SER A 249 16.29 4.65 7.25
C SER A 249 16.17 3.33 8.03
N THR A 250 16.14 3.38 9.36
CA THR A 250 16.10 2.17 10.17
C THR A 250 14.68 1.60 10.27
N GLU A 251 14.58 0.28 10.20
CA GLU A 251 13.33 -0.42 10.46
C GLU A 251 13.11 -0.53 11.97
N CYS A 252 11.85 -0.43 12.40
CA CYS A 252 11.46 -0.52 13.81
C CYS A 252 11.88 -1.87 14.41
N LEU A 253 12.37 -1.84 15.66
CA LEU A 253 12.82 -3.00 16.44
C LEU A 253 11.79 -4.15 16.49
N TYR A 254 10.51 -3.79 16.47
CA TYR A 254 9.38 -4.70 16.59
C TYR A 254 8.78 -5.15 15.24
N SER A 255 9.21 -4.57 14.13
CA SER A 255 8.70 -4.88 12.79
C SER A 255 9.14 -6.21 12.16
N PRO A 256 10.30 -6.82 12.46
CA PRO A 256 10.81 -7.98 11.71
C PRO A 256 9.93 -9.24 11.74
N GLU A 257 9.12 -9.41 12.79
CA GLU A 257 8.25 -10.59 12.96
C GLU A 257 6.90 -10.45 12.23
N ALA A 258 6.67 -9.35 11.50
CA ALA A 258 5.40 -9.09 10.83
C ALA A 258 5.21 -9.93 9.56
N PHE A 259 3.99 -10.48 9.37
CA PHE A 259 3.56 -11.24 8.18
C PHE A 259 3.85 -10.53 6.85
N ARG A 260 3.86 -9.19 6.85
CA ARG A 260 4.13 -8.35 5.67
C ARG A 260 5.48 -8.66 5.00
N GLY A 261 6.46 -9.22 5.73
CA GLY A 261 7.76 -9.59 5.15
C GLY A 261 7.67 -10.61 4.01
N SER A 262 6.75 -11.57 4.08
CA SER A 262 6.56 -12.59 3.04
C SER A 262 5.95 -11.99 1.78
N ALA A 263 4.89 -11.18 1.93
CA ALA A 263 4.25 -10.47 0.82
C ALA A 263 5.25 -9.54 0.10
N ARG A 264 6.03 -8.77 0.87
CA ARG A 264 7.10 -7.92 0.34
C ARG A 264 8.11 -8.69 -0.49
N THR A 265 8.51 -9.87 -0.02
CA THR A 265 9.49 -10.70 -0.75
C THR A 265 8.91 -11.19 -2.07
N LEU A 266 7.63 -11.59 -2.10
CA LEU A 266 6.97 -12.01 -3.33
C LEU A 266 6.87 -10.85 -4.34
N ILE A 267 6.39 -9.68 -3.91
CA ILE A 267 6.28 -8.50 -4.77
C ILE A 267 7.65 -8.10 -5.35
N LYS A 268 8.72 -8.13 -4.54
CA LYS A 268 10.08 -7.83 -5.01
C LYS A 268 10.63 -8.86 -6.00
N ASN A 269 10.20 -10.12 -5.91
CA ASN A 269 10.57 -11.14 -6.89
C ASN A 269 9.80 -10.95 -8.20
N LEU A 270 8.52 -10.58 -8.15
CA LEU A 270 7.71 -10.25 -9.33
C LEU A 270 8.28 -9.01 -10.05
N GLU A 271 8.61 -7.96 -9.30
CA GLU A 271 9.19 -6.72 -9.84
C GLU A 271 10.51 -6.96 -10.59
N ARG A 272 11.32 -7.95 -10.16
CA ARG A 272 12.58 -8.31 -10.84
C ARG A 272 12.34 -8.93 -12.22
N ILE A 273 11.22 -9.60 -12.42
CA ILE A 273 10.84 -10.22 -13.70
C ILE A 273 10.15 -9.18 -14.57
N ARG A 274 9.14 -8.49 -14.02
CA ARG A 274 8.38 -7.45 -14.70
C ARG A 274 8.15 -6.27 -13.74
N PRO A 275 8.71 -5.08 -14.02
CA PRO A 275 8.53 -3.91 -13.15
C PRO A 275 7.08 -3.44 -13.02
N GLU A 276 6.26 -3.65 -14.04
CA GLU A 276 4.84 -3.26 -14.04
C GLU A 276 4.00 -4.06 -13.05
N SER A 277 4.49 -5.22 -12.58
CA SER A 277 3.74 -6.11 -11.69
C SER A 277 3.23 -5.44 -10.41
N ILE A 278 3.92 -4.42 -9.90
CA ILE A 278 3.46 -3.67 -8.72
C ILE A 278 2.15 -2.93 -9.04
N LEU A 279 2.13 -2.15 -10.12
CA LEU A 279 0.93 -1.40 -10.52
C LEU A 279 -0.17 -2.32 -11.04
N ASP A 280 0.18 -3.43 -11.70
CA ASP A 280 -0.78 -4.43 -12.13
C ASP A 280 -1.52 -5.04 -10.92
N VAL A 281 -0.79 -5.38 -9.85
CA VAL A 281 -1.39 -5.88 -8.60
C VAL A 281 -2.29 -4.82 -7.95
N VAL A 282 -1.86 -3.55 -7.94
CA VAL A 282 -2.69 -2.45 -7.40
C VAL A 282 -3.96 -2.31 -8.23
N ARG A 283 -3.87 -2.31 -9.56
CA ARG A 283 -5.02 -2.20 -10.47
C ARG A 283 -5.98 -3.38 -10.31
N SER A 284 -5.47 -4.61 -10.29
CA SER A 284 -6.29 -5.80 -10.02
C SER A 284 -6.98 -5.73 -8.66
N GLY A 285 -6.32 -5.17 -7.64
CA GLY A 285 -6.93 -4.94 -6.34
C GLY A 285 -8.04 -3.88 -6.35
N ILE A 286 -7.92 -2.84 -7.17
CA ILE A 286 -8.96 -1.83 -7.39
C ILE A 286 -10.15 -2.46 -8.10
N ASP A 287 -9.92 -3.18 -9.19
CA ASP A 287 -10.97 -3.81 -9.99
C ASP A 287 -11.72 -4.87 -9.16
N MET A 288 -10.99 -5.69 -8.41
CA MET A 288 -11.59 -6.68 -7.50
C MET A 288 -12.40 -6.02 -6.38
N ALA A 289 -11.94 -4.87 -5.86
CA ALA A 289 -12.69 -4.14 -4.85
C ALA A 289 -14.02 -3.56 -5.35
N MET A 290 -14.17 -3.34 -6.66
CA MET A 290 -15.45 -2.93 -7.24
C MET A 290 -16.45 -4.09 -7.29
N LEU A 291 -15.96 -5.32 -7.46
CA LEU A 291 -16.79 -6.53 -7.61
C LEU A 291 -17.23 -7.13 -6.28
N VAL A 292 -16.52 -6.84 -5.19
CA VAL A 292 -16.77 -7.42 -3.87
C VAL A 292 -17.62 -6.45 -3.03
N PRO A 293 -18.62 -6.94 -2.27
CA PRO A 293 -19.33 -6.10 -1.32
C PRO A 293 -18.37 -5.52 -0.26
N ASP A 294 -18.49 -4.21 -0.01
CA ASP A 294 -17.75 -3.53 1.05
C ASP A 294 -18.04 -4.18 2.41
N ALA A 295 -17.19 -3.94 3.41
CA ALA A 295 -17.39 -4.43 4.78
C ALA A 295 -18.77 -4.06 5.39
N ASP A 296 -19.45 -3.05 4.84
CA ASP A 296 -20.80 -2.63 5.22
C ASP A 296 -21.91 -3.30 4.37
N GLY A 297 -21.58 -4.33 3.60
CA GLY A 297 -22.52 -5.03 2.70
C GLY A 297 -22.88 -4.29 1.40
N ARG A 298 -22.25 -3.13 1.13
CA ARG A 298 -22.52 -2.33 -0.07
C ARG A 298 -21.65 -2.77 -1.24
N CYS A 299 -22.24 -3.32 -2.29
CA CYS A 299 -21.52 -3.56 -3.54
C CYS A 299 -21.41 -2.24 -4.32
N LYS A 300 -20.19 -1.84 -4.69
CA LYS A 300 -19.95 -0.65 -5.55
C LYS A 300 -19.97 -0.98 -7.05
N GLY A 301 -20.14 -2.25 -7.43
CA GLY A 301 -20.09 -2.73 -8.81
C GLY A 301 -21.38 -3.35 -9.31
N ALA A 302 -21.78 -2.90 -10.51
CA ALA A 302 -22.38 -3.58 -11.67
C ALA A 302 -23.47 -4.68 -11.52
N CYS A 303 -23.94 -5.05 -10.34
CA CYS A 303 -25.09 -5.97 -10.19
C CYS A 303 -26.43 -5.23 -10.03
N GLY A 304 -26.50 -3.97 -10.47
CA GLY A 304 -27.74 -3.20 -10.59
C GLY A 304 -28.16 -3.11 -12.04
N SER A 305 -29.15 -3.90 -12.44
CA SER A 305 -29.88 -3.65 -13.68
C SER A 305 -30.50 -2.24 -13.63
N SER A 306 -30.29 -1.48 -14.71
CA SER A 306 -30.93 -0.20 -15.07
C SER A 306 -30.46 1.09 -14.36
N LYS A 307 -29.61 1.88 -15.04
CA LYS A 307 -29.99 3.11 -15.77
C LYS A 307 -28.76 3.91 -16.22
N THR A 308 -28.84 4.31 -17.48
CA THR A 308 -28.00 5.19 -18.28
C THR A 308 -27.38 6.38 -17.53
N GLN A 309 -26.05 6.56 -17.63
CA GLN A 309 -25.39 7.87 -17.68
C GLN A 309 -23.96 7.75 -18.26
N THR A 310 -23.86 8.16 -19.53
CA THR A 310 -22.74 8.80 -20.24
C THR A 310 -21.31 8.59 -19.73
N GLN A 311 -20.54 7.80 -20.49
CA GLN A 311 -19.06 7.80 -20.48
C GLN A 311 -18.49 9.09 -21.10
N PRO A 312 -17.36 9.63 -20.61
CA PRO A 312 -16.51 10.48 -21.43
C PRO A 312 -15.57 9.60 -22.27
N THR A 313 -15.61 9.87 -23.56
CA THR A 313 -14.92 9.23 -24.69
C THR A 313 -13.39 9.30 -24.61
N THR A 314 -12.72 8.16 -24.87
CA THR A 314 -11.42 8.12 -25.55
C THR A 314 -11.42 7.04 -26.64
N THR A 315 -11.64 7.50 -27.87
CA THR A 315 -10.96 7.12 -29.13
C THR A 315 -10.76 5.63 -29.47
N SER A 316 -11.78 5.09 -30.13
CA SER A 316 -11.78 4.21 -31.33
C SER A 316 -10.58 3.31 -31.69
N MET A 317 -10.84 2.01 -31.71
CA MET A 317 -10.51 1.13 -32.85
C MET A 317 -11.79 0.38 -33.26
N GLN A 318 -12.06 0.33 -34.56
CA GLN A 318 -13.31 -0.09 -35.19
C GLN A 318 -13.57 -1.62 -35.12
N PRO A 319 -14.84 -2.04 -35.30
CA PRO A 319 -15.30 -3.42 -35.18
C PRO A 319 -15.27 -4.18 -36.51
N ASP A 320 -15.18 -5.51 -36.44
CA ASP A 320 -15.73 -6.39 -37.46
C ASP A 320 -16.95 -7.08 -36.87
N GLU A 321 -18.06 -6.92 -37.60
CA GLU A 321 -19.38 -7.52 -37.39
C GLU A 321 -19.38 -8.96 -37.93
N ASP A 322 -20.07 -9.84 -37.21
CA ASP A 322 -21.00 -10.87 -37.73
C ASP A 322 -21.46 -11.65 -36.48
N ASP A 323 -22.70 -11.41 -36.02
CA ASP A 323 -23.88 -12.24 -36.35
C ASP A 323 -23.99 -13.38 -35.31
N ASP A 324 -25.08 -13.63 -34.58
CA ASP A 324 -26.48 -13.29 -34.75
C ASP A 324 -27.21 -13.63 -33.42
N GLY A 325 -28.45 -13.14 -33.24
CA GLY A 325 -29.38 -13.79 -32.29
C GLY A 325 -30.04 -12.91 -31.23
N ALA A 326 -30.99 -12.09 -31.67
CA ALA A 326 -32.11 -11.49 -30.94
C ALA A 326 -32.79 -12.45 -29.92
N GLY A 327 -33.56 -12.04 -28.91
CA GLY A 327 -34.18 -10.79 -28.48
C GLY A 327 -34.83 -11.10 -27.11
N GLY A 328 -34.98 -10.17 -26.19
CA GLY A 328 -36.06 -9.19 -26.23
C GLY A 328 -37.25 -9.59 -25.34
N CYS A 329 -37.19 -9.15 -24.08
CA CYS A 329 -38.27 -8.59 -23.22
C CYS A 329 -39.69 -9.22 -23.17
N GLY A 330 -40.16 -9.51 -21.95
CA GLY A 330 -41.59 -9.43 -21.61
C GLY A 330 -41.98 -10.00 -20.25
N SER A 331 -42.38 -9.15 -19.31
CA SER A 331 -42.89 -9.48 -17.97
C SER A 331 -44.18 -10.31 -18.00
N GLY A 332 -44.35 -11.23 -17.05
CA GLY A 332 -45.60 -11.95 -16.79
C GLY A 332 -45.71 -12.46 -15.35
N ASN A 333 -46.82 -12.14 -14.70
CA ASN A 333 -47.14 -12.41 -13.30
C ASN A 333 -47.36 -13.92 -13.02
N GLY A 334 -47.13 -14.36 -11.78
CA GLY A 334 -46.93 -15.77 -11.43
C GLY A 334 -48.12 -16.75 -11.51
N ARG A 335 -47.76 -18.05 -11.53
CA ARG A 335 -48.50 -19.21 -10.98
C ARG A 335 -47.56 -20.43 -11.01
N GLY A 336 -47.41 -21.11 -9.89
CA GLY A 336 -46.48 -22.24 -9.73
C GLY A 336 -46.97 -23.56 -10.32
N THR A 337 -46.03 -24.46 -10.57
CA THR A 337 -46.26 -25.89 -10.82
C THR A 337 -45.13 -26.69 -10.18
N GLY A 338 -45.42 -27.37 -9.06
CA GLY A 338 -44.51 -28.23 -8.34
C GLY A 338 -44.34 -29.60 -9.02
N GLY A 339 -43.32 -29.70 -9.87
CA GLY A 339 -42.83 -30.98 -10.41
C GLY A 339 -41.35 -31.23 -10.11
N GLU A 340 -40.54 -30.17 -10.09
CA GLU A 340 -39.08 -30.28 -10.10
C GLU A 340 -38.46 -30.80 -8.79
N MET A 341 -39.16 -30.61 -7.65
CA MET A 341 -38.68 -31.11 -6.35
C MET A 341 -38.88 -32.62 -6.20
N GLY A 342 -39.92 -33.20 -6.82
CA GLY A 342 -40.17 -34.64 -6.79
C GLY A 342 -39.22 -35.44 -7.67
N ASP A 343 -38.76 -34.84 -8.77
CA ASP A 343 -37.76 -35.47 -9.64
C ASP A 343 -36.36 -35.46 -9.01
N MET A 344 -36.03 -34.40 -8.26
CA MET A 344 -34.79 -34.33 -7.49
C MET A 344 -34.77 -35.37 -6.35
N GLU A 345 -35.89 -35.58 -5.66
CA GLU A 345 -36.00 -36.56 -4.56
C GLU A 345 -35.89 -38.01 -5.05
N LYS A 346 -36.49 -38.34 -6.20
CA LYS A 346 -36.32 -39.65 -6.85
C LYS A 346 -34.88 -39.91 -7.31
N THR A 347 -34.19 -38.87 -7.76
CA THR A 347 -32.79 -38.99 -8.21
C THR A 347 -31.85 -39.26 -7.02
N LEU A 348 -32.13 -38.64 -5.87
CA LEU A 348 -31.37 -38.88 -4.64
C LEU A 348 -31.60 -40.29 -4.09
N GLN A 349 -32.84 -40.77 -4.07
CA GLN A 349 -33.15 -42.14 -3.65
C GLN A 349 -32.53 -43.19 -4.59
N ALA A 350 -32.48 -42.91 -5.89
CA ALA A 350 -31.82 -43.80 -6.86
C ALA A 350 -30.30 -43.87 -6.65
N ASN A 351 -29.67 -42.74 -6.29
CA ASN A 351 -28.23 -42.68 -6.00
C ASN A 351 -27.90 -43.36 -4.66
N GLU A 352 -28.71 -43.17 -3.62
CA GLU A 352 -28.53 -43.86 -2.33
C GLU A 352 -28.72 -45.38 -2.46
N ALA A 353 -29.70 -45.84 -3.26
CA ALA A 353 -29.88 -47.27 -3.54
C ALA A 353 -28.71 -47.88 -4.33
N ALA A 354 -28.11 -47.12 -5.25
CA ALA A 354 -26.92 -47.54 -5.99
C ALA A 354 -25.66 -47.63 -5.10
N GLU A 355 -25.59 -46.82 -4.05
CA GLU A 355 -24.50 -46.84 -3.05
C GLU A 355 -24.61 -48.07 -2.13
N GLU A 356 -25.83 -48.50 -1.76
CA GLU A 356 -26.07 -49.72 -0.97
C GLU A 356 -25.80 -51.03 -1.75
N GLU A 357 -25.99 -51.05 -3.07
CA GLU A 357 -25.74 -52.23 -3.92
C GLU A 357 -24.27 -52.40 -4.36
N GLY A 358 -23.36 -51.54 -3.90
CA GLY A 358 -21.91 -51.77 -3.99
C GLY A 358 -21.34 -51.90 -5.41
N THR A 359 -21.93 -51.22 -6.41
CA THR A 359 -21.49 -51.26 -7.81
C THR A 359 -20.80 -49.96 -8.24
N GLU A 360 -19.76 -49.54 -7.52
CA GLU A 360 -18.78 -48.58 -8.05
C GLU A 360 -17.47 -49.28 -8.44
N THR A 361 -17.05 -49.07 -9.69
CA THR A 361 -15.79 -49.59 -10.22
C THR A 361 -14.65 -48.67 -9.80
N GLU A 362 -13.79 -49.14 -8.88
CA GLU A 362 -12.54 -48.47 -8.51
C GLU A 362 -11.60 -48.33 -9.73
N ILE A 363 -11.41 -47.11 -10.22
CA ILE A 363 -10.33 -46.80 -11.18
C ILE A 363 -9.01 -46.77 -10.41
N LYS A 364 -8.25 -47.88 -10.43
CA LYS A 364 -6.88 -47.94 -9.89
C LYS A 364 -5.90 -47.24 -10.83
N LEU A 365 -5.40 -46.08 -10.41
CA LEU A 365 -4.27 -45.38 -11.05
C LEU A 365 -2.97 -46.21 -10.91
N PRO A 366 -2.14 -46.33 -11.96
CA PRO A 366 -0.92 -47.13 -11.91
C PRO A 366 0.16 -46.46 -11.04
N THR A 367 0.69 -47.23 -10.09
CA THR A 367 1.78 -46.85 -9.19
C THR A 367 3.14 -47.06 -9.87
N ALA A 368 3.59 -46.07 -10.65
CA ALA A 368 4.99 -46.00 -11.08
C ALA A 368 5.79 -45.06 -10.15
N LYS A 369 6.63 -45.64 -9.28
CA LYS A 369 7.61 -44.90 -8.48
C LYS A 369 8.69 -44.30 -9.40
N LYS A 370 8.53 -43.04 -9.81
CA LYS A 370 9.66 -42.18 -10.21
C LYS A 370 9.96 -41.24 -9.05
N GLN A 371 11.04 -41.53 -8.31
CA GLN A 371 11.59 -40.61 -7.32
C GLN A 371 12.19 -39.40 -8.05
N MET A 372 11.41 -38.34 -8.22
CA MET A 372 11.97 -37.00 -8.46
C MET A 372 12.25 -36.37 -7.10
N SER A 373 13.48 -36.55 -6.60
CA SER A 373 13.96 -35.83 -5.44
C SER A 373 14.25 -34.38 -5.84
N VAL A 374 13.34 -33.47 -5.51
CA VAL A 374 13.65 -32.04 -5.48
C VAL A 374 14.59 -31.83 -4.30
N PRO A 375 15.84 -31.37 -4.48
CA PRO A 375 16.75 -31.17 -3.36
C PRO A 375 16.21 -30.05 -2.46
N LEU A 376 15.62 -30.42 -1.33
CA LEU A 376 15.32 -29.53 -0.24
C LEU A 376 16.64 -28.92 0.23
N ARG A 377 16.77 -27.60 0.11
CA ARG A 377 17.90 -26.83 0.61
C ARG A 377 18.15 -27.23 2.07
N PRO A 378 19.35 -27.74 2.43
CA PRO A 378 19.62 -28.18 3.79
C PRO A 378 19.39 -27.00 4.73
N LYS A 379 18.62 -27.27 5.78
CA LYS A 379 18.30 -26.33 6.86
C LYS A 379 19.65 -25.92 7.46
N LYS A 380 20.17 -24.74 7.09
CA LYS A 380 21.35 -24.18 7.75
C LYS A 380 21.06 -24.23 9.25
N THR A 381 21.90 -24.94 9.98
CA THR A 381 21.96 -24.87 11.44
C THR A 381 21.97 -23.40 11.80
N LYS A 382 20.91 -22.95 12.48
CA LYS A 382 20.88 -21.61 13.04
C LYS A 382 22.08 -21.53 13.97
N GLY A 383 23.06 -20.70 13.61
CA GLY A 383 24.07 -20.26 14.57
C GLY A 383 23.37 -19.67 15.81
N PRO A 384 24.07 -19.58 16.95
CA PRO A 384 23.48 -19.14 18.20
C PRO A 384 22.69 -17.85 18.00
N THR A 385 21.40 -17.90 18.34
CA THR A 385 20.53 -16.73 18.39
C THR A 385 21.21 -15.66 19.26
N PRO A 386 21.37 -14.43 18.78
CA PRO A 386 21.92 -13.37 19.61
C PRO A 386 21.02 -13.18 20.85
N PRO A 387 21.59 -12.79 22.00
CA PRO A 387 20.85 -12.69 23.26
C PRO A 387 19.64 -11.77 23.11
N ALA A 388 18.58 -12.07 23.86
CA ALA A 388 17.27 -11.40 23.81
C ALA A 388 17.28 -9.89 24.11
N ASN A 389 18.45 -9.31 24.39
CA ASN A 389 18.71 -7.91 24.73
C ASN A 389 19.89 -7.30 23.96
N ALA A 390 20.16 -7.74 22.73
CA ALA A 390 21.05 -6.98 21.85
C ALA A 390 20.38 -5.64 21.49
N LYS A 391 20.72 -4.57 22.22
CA LYS A 391 20.38 -3.19 21.82
C LYS A 391 20.78 -3.04 20.35
N GLN A 392 19.84 -2.63 19.51
CA GLN A 392 20.11 -2.39 18.11
C GLN A 392 21.16 -1.29 18.05
N THR A 393 22.39 -1.62 17.67
CA THR A 393 23.47 -0.65 17.56
C THR A 393 23.20 0.20 16.33
N LEU A 394 22.68 1.40 16.55
CA LEU A 394 22.46 2.38 15.50
C LEU A 394 23.82 2.95 15.07
N GLY A 395 24.08 2.86 13.77
CA GLY A 395 25.26 3.43 13.13
C GLY A 395 24.90 4.43 12.05
N LYS A 396 25.91 4.91 11.35
CA LYS A 396 25.76 5.65 10.09
C LYS A 396 25.99 4.68 8.93
N CYS A 397 25.20 4.81 7.88
CA CYS A 397 25.43 4.06 6.66
C CYS A 397 26.77 4.48 6.04
N GLU A 398 27.61 3.50 5.69
CA GLU A 398 28.94 3.74 5.10
C GLU A 398 28.88 4.48 3.75
N ARG A 399 27.74 4.45 3.06
CA ARG A 399 27.58 5.06 1.72
C ARG A 399 26.95 6.44 1.74
N CYS A 400 25.85 6.61 2.46
CA CYS A 400 25.11 7.88 2.47
C CYS A 400 25.27 8.68 3.77
N GLY A 401 25.91 8.12 4.80
CA GLY A 401 26.09 8.78 6.09
C GLY A 401 24.81 8.90 6.94
N TYR A 402 23.63 8.57 6.39
CA TYR A 402 22.37 8.59 7.13
C TYR A 402 22.31 7.49 8.19
N MET A 403 21.52 7.72 9.24
CA MET A 403 21.36 6.76 10.31
C MET A 403 20.73 5.45 9.82
N SER A 404 21.39 4.35 10.14
CA SER A 404 21.08 3.00 9.66
C SER A 404 21.33 1.98 10.79
N SER A 405 20.47 0.97 10.90
CA SER A 405 20.69 -0.19 11.78
C SER A 405 21.56 -1.28 11.13
N GLN A 406 21.92 -1.08 9.85
CA GLN A 406 22.80 -1.94 9.06
C GLN A 406 23.96 -1.11 8.50
N ALA A 407 25.10 -1.74 8.18
CA ALA A 407 26.26 -1.07 7.58
C ALA A 407 25.89 -0.30 6.29
N ILE A 408 25.00 -0.87 5.47
CA ILE A 408 24.42 -0.22 4.28
C ILE A 408 22.92 -0.09 4.49
N CYS A 409 22.37 1.13 4.36
CA CYS A 409 20.95 1.34 4.54
C CYS A 409 20.12 0.75 3.38
N LYS A 410 18.84 0.48 3.65
CA LYS A 410 17.91 -0.06 2.67
C LYS A 410 17.80 0.80 1.40
N ALA A 411 17.85 2.13 1.55
CA ALA A 411 17.86 3.03 0.42
C ALA A 411 19.12 2.87 -0.46
N CYS A 412 20.31 2.78 0.15
CA CYS A 412 21.55 2.51 -0.59
C CYS A 412 21.57 1.13 -1.24
N MET A 413 20.98 0.10 -0.60
CA MET A 413 20.81 -1.21 -1.24
C MET A 413 19.90 -1.15 -2.45
N LEU A 414 18.81 -0.37 -2.39
CA LEU A 414 17.90 -0.17 -3.52
C LEU A 414 18.59 0.58 -4.67
N LEU A 415 19.35 1.64 -4.35
CA LEU A 415 20.16 2.36 -5.34
C LEU A 415 21.21 1.45 -5.99
N GLU A 416 21.84 0.57 -5.21
CA GLU A 416 22.79 -0.40 -5.75
C GLU A 416 22.10 -1.44 -6.63
N GLY A 417 20.93 -1.93 -6.24
CA GLY A 417 20.11 -2.82 -7.06
C GLY A 417 19.77 -2.20 -8.42
N LEU A 418 19.42 -0.92 -8.43
CA LEU A 418 19.17 -0.15 -9.66
C LEU A 418 20.42 -0.03 -10.54
N ASN A 419 21.57 0.26 -9.93
CA ASN A 419 22.84 0.37 -10.66
C ASN A 419 23.37 -0.99 -11.16
N LYS A 420 23.02 -2.08 -10.47
CA LYS A 420 23.44 -3.45 -10.78
C LYS A 420 22.58 -4.16 -11.82
N ASN A 421 21.65 -3.49 -12.51
CA ASN A 421 20.69 -4.02 -13.51
C ASN A 421 21.32 -4.91 -14.62
N ARG A 422 21.84 -6.05 -14.23
CA ARG A 422 22.18 -7.23 -15.02
C ARG A 422 21.29 -8.34 -14.45
N PRO A 423 20.37 -8.91 -15.23
CA PRO A 423 19.65 -10.09 -14.80
C PRO A 423 20.69 -11.18 -14.52
N LYS A 424 20.79 -11.64 -13.26
CA LYS A 424 21.46 -12.91 -12.94
C LYS A 424 20.44 -14.03 -13.13
N THR A 425 19.99 -14.23 -14.36
CA THR A 425 19.29 -15.46 -14.75
C THR A 425 20.33 -16.43 -15.26
N VAL A 426 21.10 -17.03 -14.35
CA VAL A 426 21.71 -18.32 -14.64
C VAL A 426 20.72 -19.34 -14.11
N ILE A 427 19.73 -19.67 -14.95
CA ILE A 427 19.03 -20.93 -14.80
C ILE A 427 19.98 -21.93 -15.44
N THR A 428 20.77 -22.63 -14.63
CA THR A 428 21.50 -23.82 -15.09
C THR A 428 20.44 -24.84 -15.48
N VAL A 429 20.19 -24.95 -16.77
CA VAL A 429 19.54 -26.12 -17.33
C VAL A 429 20.68 -27.11 -17.52
N ASP A 430 20.85 -28.01 -16.56
CA ASP A 430 21.78 -29.12 -16.70
C ASP A 430 21.28 -29.98 -17.87
N GLY A 431 22.13 -30.09 -18.91
CA GLY A 431 21.89 -30.89 -20.11
C GLY A 431 22.40 -32.31 -19.97
#